data_AF-A0A1G8KC57-F1
#
_entry.id   AF-A0A1G8KC57-F1
#
_cell.length_a   1.000
_cell.length_b   1.000
_cell.length_c   1.000
_cell.angle_alpha   90.00
_cell.angle_beta   90.00
_cell.angle_gamma   90.00
#
_symmetry.space_group_name_H-M   'P 1'
#
loop_
_entity.id
_entity.type
_entity.pdbx_description
1 polymer ?
#
loop_
_entity_poly.entity_id
_entity_poly.type
_entity_poly.pdbx_seq_one_letter_code
_entity_poly.pdbx_strand_id
1 'polypeptide(L)'
;MSYSLTTYVHVIELPGPGSKGRSGVFGPGEALPIWALEAITNPDVWVGGRVPAHIADAVDRPPAAGQAASGVRPAGPSAPEREPEASRPAPRATKDEWARYVLSLGARTEAELEGLTKAELVELVDQDEE
;
A
#
# COMPACT_ATOMS: atom_id res chain seq x y z
N MET A 1 -17.02 24.05 4.81
CA MET A 1 -15.54 24.02 4.81
C MET A 1 -15.13 23.10 3.69
N SER A 2 -14.48 23.63 2.66
CA SER A 2 -14.02 22.83 1.53
C SER A 2 -12.61 22.33 1.83
N TYR A 3 -12.40 21.02 1.76
CA TYR A 3 -11.07 20.41 1.87
C TYR A 3 -10.50 20.25 0.47
N SER A 4 -9.24 20.59 0.28
CA SER A 4 -8.58 20.55 -1.02
C SER A 4 -7.28 19.78 -0.92
N LEU A 5 -6.98 19.05 -1.99
CA LEU A 5 -5.77 18.27 -2.13
C LEU A 5 -4.65 19.10 -2.77
N THR A 6 -3.41 18.78 -2.42
CA THR A 6 -2.19 19.34 -3.05
C THR A 6 -1.75 18.53 -4.27
N THR A 7 -2.20 17.28 -4.38
CA THR A 7 -1.79 16.32 -5.40
C THR A 7 -2.95 15.40 -5.81
N TYR A 8 -2.72 14.56 -6.82
CA TYR A 8 -3.64 13.50 -7.20
C TYR A 8 -3.53 12.32 -6.24
N VAL A 9 -4.66 11.81 -5.78
CA VAL A 9 -4.75 10.63 -4.90
C VAL A 9 -5.66 9.58 -5.52
N HIS A 10 -5.22 8.34 -5.51
CA HIS A 10 -6.06 7.19 -5.84
C HIS A 10 -6.58 6.58 -4.55
N VAL A 11 -7.90 6.61 -4.35
CA VAL A 11 -8.55 6.10 -3.15
C VAL A 11 -9.22 4.78 -3.50
N ILE A 12 -9.00 3.77 -2.65
CA ILE A 12 -9.60 2.44 -2.79
C ILE A 12 -10.26 2.09 -1.45
N GLU A 13 -11.58 1.95 -1.46
CA GLU A 13 -12.35 1.34 -0.39
C GLU A 13 -12.44 -0.16 -0.66
N LEU A 14 -11.83 -0.95 0.22
CA LEU A 14 -11.85 -2.41 0.09
C LEU A 14 -13.27 -2.94 0.31
N PRO A 15 -13.71 -3.93 -0.48
CA PRO A 15 -15.01 -4.56 -0.28
C PRO A 15 -15.08 -5.26 1.08
N GLY A 16 -16.04 -4.85 1.91
CA GLY A 16 -16.44 -5.58 3.11
C GLY A 16 -17.47 -6.68 2.80
N PRO A 17 -17.84 -7.51 3.79
CA PRO A 17 -18.88 -8.52 3.64
C PRO A 17 -20.19 -7.88 3.14
N GLY A 18 -20.60 -8.22 1.92
CA GLY A 18 -21.85 -7.70 1.31
C GLY A 18 -21.75 -6.31 0.67
N SER A 19 -20.57 -5.69 0.60
CA SER A 19 -20.37 -4.39 -0.07
C SER A 19 -19.42 -4.53 -1.25
N LYS A 20 -19.76 -3.90 -2.38
CA LYS A 20 -18.80 -3.73 -3.50
C LYS A 20 -17.87 -2.58 -3.13
N GLY A 21 -16.57 -2.84 -3.14
CA GLY A 21 -15.55 -1.82 -2.93
C GLY A 21 -15.67 -0.68 -3.94
N ARG A 22 -15.12 0.48 -3.60
CA ARG A 22 -15.17 1.69 -4.43
C ARG A 22 -13.76 2.15 -4.73
N SER A 23 -13.54 2.72 -5.91
CA SER A 23 -12.28 3.37 -6.22
C SER A 23 -12.50 4.64 -7.04
N GLY A 24 -11.57 5.57 -6.91
CA GLY A 24 -11.60 6.85 -7.62
C GLY A 24 -10.28 7.59 -7.50
N VAL A 25 -9.94 8.35 -8.54
CA VAL A 25 -8.79 9.25 -8.56
C VAL A 25 -9.32 10.66 -8.40
N PHE A 26 -8.77 11.40 -7.44
CA PHE A 26 -9.19 12.77 -7.13
C PHE A 26 -8.01 13.73 -7.18
N GLY A 27 -8.23 14.90 -7.79
CA GLY A 27 -7.19 15.90 -8.00
C GLY A 27 -7.30 17.14 -7.13
N PRO A 28 -6.34 18.07 -7.25
CA PRO A 28 -6.37 19.37 -6.60
C PRO A 28 -7.62 20.17 -6.99
N GLY A 29 -8.31 20.74 -6.00
CA GLY A 29 -9.52 21.56 -6.21
C GLY A 29 -10.78 20.77 -6.57
N GLU A 30 -10.71 19.45 -6.68
CA GLU A 30 -11.87 18.60 -6.92
C GLU A 30 -12.72 18.42 -5.65
N ALA A 31 -14.04 18.30 -5.84
CA ALA A 31 -14.94 17.97 -4.75
C ALA A 31 -14.82 16.50 -4.38
N LEU A 32 -14.38 16.21 -3.16
CA LEU A 32 -14.25 14.84 -2.67
C LEU A 32 -15.59 14.34 -2.09
N PRO A 33 -16.03 13.12 -2.47
CA PRO A 33 -17.14 12.47 -1.79
C PRO A 33 -16.74 12.05 -0.37
N ILE A 34 -17.72 11.91 0.52
CA ILE A 34 -17.49 11.60 1.95
C ILE A 34 -16.63 10.34 2.14
N TRP A 35 -16.93 9.27 1.40
CA TRP A 35 -16.18 8.01 1.50
C TRP A 35 -14.69 8.16 1.13
N ALA A 36 -14.37 9.09 0.22
CA ALA A 36 -12.98 9.35 -0.16
C ALA A 36 -12.29 10.28 0.86
N LEU A 37 -13.01 11.28 1.38
CA LEU A 37 -12.53 12.13 2.49
C LEU A 37 -12.12 11.28 3.70
N GLU A 38 -12.94 10.29 4.06
CA GLU A 38 -12.70 9.41 5.20
C GLU A 38 -11.52 8.46 5.01
N ALA A 39 -11.21 8.11 3.77
CA ALA A 39 -10.11 7.21 3.45
C ALA A 39 -8.74 7.91 3.33
N ILE A 40 -8.70 9.24 3.19
CA ILE A 40 -7.45 9.99 3.01
C ILE A 40 -6.92 10.48 4.36
N THR A 41 -6.04 9.69 4.98
CA THR A 41 -5.47 9.97 6.30
C THR A 41 -4.09 10.63 6.26
N ASN A 42 -3.42 10.68 5.10
CA ASN A 42 -2.11 11.31 4.96
C ASN A 42 -2.23 12.85 5.07
N PRO A 43 -1.60 13.53 6.04
CA PRO A 43 -1.63 14.99 6.15
C PRO A 43 -1.05 15.72 4.93
N ASP A 44 -0.03 15.14 4.27
CA ASP A 44 0.75 15.82 3.23
C ASP A 44 -0.02 16.04 1.92
N VAL A 45 -1.06 15.24 1.69
CA VAL A 45 -1.92 15.41 0.52
C VAL A 45 -2.94 16.52 0.69
N TRP A 46 -3.11 17.05 1.90
CA TRP A 46 -4.05 18.14 2.19
C TRP A 46 -3.37 19.49 2.07
N VAL A 47 -4.11 20.47 1.53
CA VAL A 47 -3.66 21.88 1.55
C VAL A 47 -3.47 22.31 3.01
N GLY A 48 -2.26 22.76 3.33
CA GLY A 48 -1.88 23.16 4.69
C GLY A 48 -1.38 22.03 5.58
N GLY A 49 -1.18 20.82 5.04
CA GLY A 49 -0.51 19.72 5.75
C GLY A 49 -1.28 19.20 6.96
N ARG A 50 -2.61 19.36 6.99
CA ARG A 50 -3.46 18.89 8.09
C ARG A 50 -4.66 18.11 7.58
N VAL A 51 -4.84 16.94 8.18
CA VAL A 51 -6.03 16.11 8.02
C VAL A 51 -7.24 16.83 8.63
N PRO A 52 -8.43 16.73 8.02
CA PRO A 52 -9.66 17.23 8.62
C PRO A 52 -9.91 16.64 10.02
N ALA A 53 -10.29 17.47 10.99
CA ALA A 53 -10.43 17.06 12.40
C ALA A 53 -11.40 15.87 12.61
N HIS A 54 -12.48 15.80 11.83
CA HIS A 54 -13.45 14.70 11.91
C HIS A 54 -12.89 13.36 11.40
N ILE A 55 -11.89 13.39 10.53
CA ILE A 55 -11.16 12.21 10.07
C ILE A 55 -10.09 11.81 11.08
N ALA A 56 -9.38 12.79 11.64
CA ALA A 56 -8.43 12.54 12.73
C ALA A 56 -9.09 11.86 13.94
N ASP A 57 -10.31 12.27 14.32
CA ASP A 57 -11.10 11.63 15.39
C ASP A 57 -11.54 10.19 15.03
N ALA A 58 -11.87 9.95 13.76
CA ALA A 58 -12.30 8.64 13.29
C ALA A 58 -11.15 7.61 13.29
N VAL A 59 -9.91 8.05 13.05
CA VAL A 59 -8.72 7.20 13.13
C VAL A 59 -8.35 6.87 14.58
N ASP A 60 -8.58 7.81 15.51
CA ASP A 60 -8.24 7.63 16.93
C ASP A 60 -9.31 6.82 17.70
N ARG A 61 -10.53 6.69 17.13
CA ARG A 61 -11.61 5.93 17.77
C ARG A 61 -11.29 4.43 17.75
N PRO A 62 -11.17 3.77 18.91
CA PRO A 62 -11.04 2.32 18.93
C PRO A 62 -12.30 1.69 18.31
N PRO A 63 -12.17 0.64 17.48
CA PRO A 63 -13.32 -0.02 16.88
C PRO A 63 -14.24 -0.52 18.01
N ALA A 64 -15.53 -0.16 17.93
CA ALA A 64 -16.54 -0.67 18.85
C ALA A 64 -16.49 -2.21 18.85
N ALA A 65 -16.36 -2.79 20.03
CA ALA A 65 -16.10 -4.21 20.28
C ALA A 65 -16.98 -5.12 19.40
N GLY A 66 -16.34 -5.90 18.52
CA GLY A 66 -17.03 -6.90 17.69
C GLY A 66 -16.31 -7.31 16.40
N GLN A 67 -15.26 -6.61 15.95
CA GLN A 67 -14.42 -7.05 14.84
C GLN A 67 -12.99 -7.24 15.32
N ALA A 68 -12.50 -8.47 15.19
CA ALA A 68 -11.16 -8.87 15.59
C ALA A 68 -10.12 -8.05 14.83
N ALA A 69 -9.57 -7.03 15.50
CA ALA A 69 -8.29 -6.46 15.15
C ALA A 69 -7.22 -7.51 15.46
N SER A 70 -6.61 -8.11 14.44
CA SER A 70 -5.29 -8.71 14.60
C SER A 70 -4.31 -7.57 14.90
N GLY A 71 -3.97 -7.45 16.18
CA GLY A 71 -3.26 -6.32 16.73
C GLY A 71 -1.83 -6.16 16.21
N VAL A 72 -1.45 -4.90 15.98
CA VAL A 72 -0.06 -4.47 16.05
C VAL A 72 0.11 -3.70 17.36
N ARG A 73 0.89 -4.28 18.27
CA ARG A 73 1.37 -3.63 19.50
C ARG A 73 2.41 -2.56 19.13
N PRO A 74 2.50 -1.44 19.87
CA PRO A 74 3.61 -0.51 19.73
C PRO A 74 4.82 -1.09 20.47
N ALA A 75 5.95 -1.22 19.77
CA ALA A 75 7.25 -1.43 20.38
C ALA A 75 8.12 -0.19 20.12
N GLY A 76 8.90 0.19 21.13
CA GLY A 76 9.70 1.40 21.22
C GLY A 76 10.87 1.52 20.23
N PRO A 77 11.85 2.38 20.55
CA PRO A 77 12.53 3.21 19.56
C PRO A 77 13.61 2.47 18.76
N SER A 78 13.74 2.89 17.49
CA SER A 78 14.92 2.76 16.62
C SER A 78 15.37 1.34 16.27
N ALA A 79 14.79 0.80 15.20
CA ALA A 79 15.54 0.01 14.22
C ALA A 79 15.49 0.78 12.90
N PRO A 80 16.58 0.87 12.12
CA PRO A 80 16.53 1.57 10.84
C PRO A 80 15.44 0.94 9.98
N GLU A 81 14.59 1.79 9.39
CA GLU A 81 13.61 1.41 8.37
C GLU A 81 14.32 0.55 7.32
N ARG A 82 14.14 -0.78 7.39
CA ARG A 82 14.26 -1.57 6.18
C ARG A 82 13.03 -1.22 5.37
N GLU A 83 13.28 -0.73 4.16
CA GLU A 83 12.32 -0.72 3.05
C GLU A 83 11.55 -2.05 3.07
N PRO A 84 10.25 -2.06 2.71
CA PRO A 84 9.46 -3.28 2.74
C PRO A 84 10.19 -4.33 1.90
N GLU A 85 10.80 -5.31 2.57
CA GLU A 85 11.48 -6.41 1.91
C GLU A 85 10.45 -6.99 0.97
N ALA A 86 10.71 -6.87 -0.34
CA ALA A 86 9.87 -7.50 -1.34
C ALA A 86 9.65 -8.93 -0.85
N SER A 87 8.40 -9.30 -0.63
CA SER A 87 8.13 -10.63 -0.12
C SER A 87 8.29 -11.60 -1.27
N ARG A 88 9.11 -12.64 -1.07
CA ARG A 88 9.36 -13.69 -2.06
C ARG A 88 8.03 -14.19 -2.65
N PRO A 89 7.88 -14.24 -3.99
CA PRO A 89 6.64 -14.67 -4.61
C PRO A 89 6.32 -16.12 -4.21
N ALA A 90 5.03 -16.45 -4.16
CA ALA A 90 4.63 -17.82 -3.90
C ALA A 90 5.21 -18.78 -4.96
N PRO A 91 5.49 -20.06 -4.65
CA PRO A 91 6.03 -21.02 -5.63
C PRO A 91 5.12 -21.22 -6.85
N ARG A 92 3.81 -20.98 -6.67
CA ARG A 92 2.79 -21.01 -7.73
C ARG A 92 2.63 -19.69 -8.51
N ALA A 93 3.33 -18.63 -8.12
CA ALA A 93 3.28 -17.34 -8.79
C ALA A 93 3.75 -17.44 -10.24
N THR A 94 3.28 -16.52 -11.06
CA THR A 94 3.56 -16.45 -12.49
C THR A 94 4.99 -15.97 -12.77
N LYS A 95 5.51 -16.23 -13.99
CA LYS A 95 6.84 -15.75 -14.41
C LYS A 95 6.97 -14.23 -14.21
N ASP A 96 5.92 -13.49 -14.53
CA ASP A 96 5.86 -12.03 -14.43
C ASP A 96 5.95 -11.52 -12.98
N GLU A 97 5.34 -12.23 -12.03
CA GLU A 97 5.49 -11.95 -10.60
C GLU A 97 6.92 -12.22 -10.10
N TRP A 98 7.55 -13.30 -10.58
CA TRP A 98 8.95 -13.59 -10.28
C TRP A 98 9.92 -12.57 -10.92
N ALA A 99 9.62 -12.10 -12.13
CA ALA A 99 10.43 -11.06 -12.79
C ALA A 99 10.36 -9.73 -12.04
N ARG A 100 9.18 -9.29 -11.59
CA ARG A 100 9.04 -8.08 -10.77
C ARG A 100 9.77 -8.18 -9.44
N TYR A 101 9.79 -9.37 -8.85
CA TYR A 101 10.52 -9.61 -7.62
C TYR A 101 12.03 -9.48 -7.83
N VAL A 102 12.57 -10.13 -8.87
CA VAL A 102 14.01 -10.02 -9.19
C VAL A 102 14.38 -8.57 -9.58
N LEU A 103 13.50 -7.84 -10.26
CA LEU A 103 13.67 -6.39 -10.50
C LEU A 103 13.72 -5.60 -9.20
N SER A 104 12.85 -5.94 -8.24
CA SER A 104 12.80 -5.24 -6.95
C SER A 104 14.04 -5.49 -6.08
N LEU A 105 14.71 -6.64 -6.26
CA LEU A 105 16.00 -6.93 -5.62
C LEU A 105 17.17 -6.17 -6.28
N GLY A 106 16.95 -5.52 -7.42
CA GLY A 106 17.99 -4.79 -8.15
C GLY A 106 19.07 -5.68 -8.74
N ALA A 107 18.86 -7.01 -8.77
CA ALA A 107 19.86 -7.97 -9.22
C ALA A 107 20.08 -7.92 -10.74
N ARG A 108 19.07 -7.51 -11.53
CA ARG A 108 19.07 -7.51 -13.00
C ARG A 108 18.10 -6.49 -13.61
N THR A 109 18.26 -6.25 -14.91
CA THR A 109 17.37 -5.38 -15.71
C THR A 109 16.19 -6.13 -16.32
N GLU A 110 15.10 -5.43 -16.66
CA GLU A 110 13.86 -6.02 -17.19
C GLU A 110 14.12 -6.85 -18.47
N ALA A 111 14.98 -6.33 -19.35
CA ALA A 111 15.37 -7.01 -20.59
C ALA A 111 16.11 -8.34 -20.37
N GLU A 112 16.88 -8.48 -19.29
CA GLU A 112 17.55 -9.74 -18.94
C GLU A 112 16.54 -10.78 -18.41
N LEU A 113 15.51 -10.32 -17.69
CA LEU A 113 14.50 -11.18 -17.05
C LEU A 113 13.43 -11.66 -18.04
N GLU A 114 13.14 -10.89 -19.10
CA GLU A 114 12.24 -11.34 -20.17
C GLU A 114 12.75 -12.61 -20.85
N GLY A 115 14.08 -12.76 -20.98
CA GLY A 115 14.73 -13.95 -21.55
C GLY A 115 14.76 -15.17 -20.63
N LEU A 116 14.59 -14.98 -19.32
CA LEU A 116 14.70 -16.05 -18.33
C LEU A 116 13.34 -16.75 -18.09
N THR A 117 13.39 -18.04 -17.84
CA THR A 117 12.21 -18.81 -17.45
C THR A 117 11.90 -18.61 -15.98
N LYS A 118 10.66 -18.90 -15.56
CA LYS A 118 10.29 -18.85 -14.14
C LYS A 118 11.23 -19.69 -13.26
N ALA A 119 11.66 -20.85 -13.74
CA ALA A 119 12.56 -21.74 -12.99
C ALA A 119 13.92 -21.07 -12.74
N GLU A 120 14.49 -20.42 -13.77
CA GLU A 120 15.74 -19.66 -13.65
C GLU A 120 15.60 -18.45 -12.74
N LEU A 121 14.45 -17.75 -12.77
CA LEU A 121 14.17 -16.64 -11.85
C LEU A 121 14.07 -17.09 -10.39
N VAL A 122 13.55 -18.28 -10.13
CA VAL A 122 13.45 -18.85 -8.78
C VAL A 122 14.82 -19.30 -8.29
N GLU A 123 15.60 -20.01 -9.13
CA GLU A 123 16.98 -20.41 -8.79
C GLU A 123 17.86 -19.20 -8.49
N LEU A 124 17.73 -18.12 -9.28
CA LEU A 124 18.53 -16.91 -9.09
C LEU A 124 18.28 -16.26 -7.72
N VAL A 125 17.04 -16.32 -7.23
CA VAL A 125 16.70 -15.86 -5.87
C VAL A 125 17.24 -16.83 -4.82
N ASP A 126 17.12 -18.13 -5.05
CA ASP A 126 17.56 -19.17 -4.10
C ASP A 126 19.09 -19.16 -3.90
N GLN A 127 19.87 -18.85 -4.96
CA GLN A 127 21.33 -18.73 -4.89
C GLN A 127 21.83 -17.49 -4.15
N ASP A 128 21.01 -16.45 -4.00
CA ASP A 128 21.37 -15.22 -3.24
C ASP A 128 21.11 -15.39 -1.73
N GLU A 129 20.38 -16.45 -1.32
CA GLU A 129 20.05 -16.75 0.08
C GLU A 129 21.08 -17.68 0.79
N GLU A 130 22.16 -18.13 0.09
CA GLU A 130 23.29 -18.90 0.66
C GLU A 130 24.55 -18.05 0.91
#